data_AF-A0A1Y1XQ48-F1
#
_entry.id   AF-A0A1Y1XQ48-F1
#
_cell.length_a   1.000
_cell.length_b   1.000
_cell.length_c   1.000
_cell.angle_alpha   90.00
_cell.angle_beta   90.00
_cell.angle_gamma   90.00
#
_symmetry.space_group_name_H-M   'P 1'
#
loop_
_entity.id
_entity.type
_entity.pdbx_description
1 polymer ?
#
loop_
_entity_poly.entity_id
_entity_poly.type
_entity_poly.pdbx_seq_one_letter_code
_entity_poly.pdbx_strand_id
1 'polypeptide(L)'
;MNQCFKIENSKYCPDFNGYYTMKRTNLNDTTSFDNAIKKYVENKDSYKIYLSEKFKCSVEKLPDFRYSHSFICSSFAVIPNVDNGPKLCKEQIDKDKNVNKIPFCYYSCTAAVESIGEILTNPDYECSWKEYSNYFNSLKTNCNSWYNNIKDDNLSDNCFIGTKEEQQFCGYSNEDDKKNYCQQKKHLKDSCCEESNKITTIIFIFIVIISACMTIFLYIYKKKNSNLFNKYKRHVNFDFVEGSTKLPYEGEEEGGETSYTVKSTENNLLYVFHEYIPKINDEIQLNVGDIVKVSKIFDDGWAYGTNISTDCEGALPLACCTEYRTSISSMLSFSIPTRPVNKRDSSLYIG
;
A
#
# COMPACT_ATOMS: atom_id res chain seq x y z
N MET A 1 -27.67 -17.79 24.44
CA MET A 1 -28.34 -16.54 24.01
C MET A 1 -27.65 -16.01 22.76
N ASN A 2 -28.36 -15.39 21.82
CA ASN A 2 -27.76 -14.91 20.58
C ASN A 2 -27.06 -13.54 20.78
N GLN A 3 -25.80 -13.58 21.23
CA GLN A 3 -25.01 -12.43 21.72
C GLN A 3 -24.70 -11.35 20.67
N CYS A 4 -24.80 -11.67 19.38
CA CYS A 4 -24.52 -10.73 18.29
C CYS A 4 -25.71 -10.60 17.34
N PHE A 5 -25.66 -9.61 16.46
CA PHE A 5 -26.51 -9.49 15.28
C PHE A 5 -25.66 -9.11 14.07
N LYS A 6 -26.24 -9.27 12.89
CA LYS A 6 -25.62 -8.90 11.62
C LYS A 6 -26.12 -7.53 11.20
N ILE A 7 -25.21 -6.68 10.75
CA ILE A 7 -25.51 -5.36 10.20
C ILE A 7 -26.04 -5.57 8.78
N GLU A 8 -27.30 -5.21 8.56
CA GLU A 8 -27.99 -5.40 7.28
C GLU A 8 -28.82 -4.15 6.96
N ASN A 9 -28.60 -3.55 5.79
CA ASN A 9 -29.19 -2.30 5.31
C ASN A 9 -28.92 -1.06 6.19
N SER A 10 -27.72 -0.94 6.77
CA SER A 10 -27.30 0.28 7.49
C SER A 10 -27.32 1.50 6.55
N LYS A 11 -27.98 2.58 7.00
CA LYS A 11 -28.00 3.88 6.31
C LYS A 11 -26.66 4.61 6.47
N TYR A 12 -26.00 4.47 7.62
CA TYR A 12 -24.83 5.27 7.98
C TYR A 12 -23.48 4.56 7.79
N CYS A 13 -23.45 3.22 7.72
CA CYS A 13 -22.25 2.44 7.42
C CYS A 13 -22.55 1.37 6.34
N PRO A 14 -22.91 1.76 5.11
CA PRO A 14 -23.37 0.83 4.08
C PRO A 14 -22.31 -0.21 3.67
N ASP A 15 -21.03 0.15 3.70
CA ASP A 15 -19.91 -0.76 3.43
C ASP A 15 -19.71 -1.82 4.53
N PHE A 16 -20.29 -1.59 5.73
CA PHE A 16 -20.30 -2.53 6.84
C PHE A 16 -21.56 -3.41 6.89
N ASN A 17 -22.38 -3.40 5.84
CA ASN A 17 -23.37 -4.43 5.63
C ASN A 17 -22.70 -5.81 5.47
N GLY A 18 -23.31 -6.83 6.05
CA GLY A 18 -22.78 -8.19 6.08
C GLY A 18 -21.91 -8.52 7.30
N TYR A 19 -21.42 -7.53 8.06
CA TYR A 19 -20.59 -7.75 9.25
C TYR A 19 -21.46 -8.06 10.48
N TYR A 20 -20.86 -8.66 11.51
CA TYR A 20 -21.52 -8.83 12.82
C TYR A 20 -21.12 -7.74 13.81
N THR A 21 -21.97 -7.49 14.80
CA THR A 21 -21.65 -6.66 15.97
C THR A 21 -22.25 -7.22 17.26
N MET A 22 -21.63 -6.89 18.38
CA MET A 22 -22.04 -7.33 19.72
C MET A 22 -23.30 -6.61 20.21
N LYS A 23 -24.21 -7.37 20.82
CA LYS A 23 -25.35 -6.77 21.52
C LYS A 23 -24.93 -6.07 22.81
N ARG A 24 -25.54 -4.92 23.06
CA ARG A 24 -25.45 -4.10 24.28
C ARG A 24 -26.85 -3.56 24.60
N THR A 25 -27.05 -2.97 25.77
CA THR A 25 -28.37 -2.50 26.25
C THR A 25 -29.15 -1.66 25.22
N ASN A 26 -28.43 -0.80 24.47
CA ASN A 26 -29.00 0.10 23.46
C ASN A 26 -28.46 -0.19 22.04
N LEU A 27 -28.05 -1.44 21.77
CA LEU A 27 -27.46 -1.86 20.49
C LEU A 27 -27.82 -3.35 20.26
N ASN A 28 -28.86 -3.64 19.49
CA ASN A 28 -29.43 -4.98 19.35
C ASN A 28 -29.86 -5.38 17.92
N ASP A 29 -29.90 -4.42 16.99
CA ASP A 29 -30.28 -4.55 15.56
C ASP A 29 -29.65 -3.43 14.71
N THR A 30 -29.81 -3.45 13.37
CA THR A 30 -29.28 -2.38 12.51
C THR A 30 -29.84 -1.00 12.87
N THR A 31 -31.09 -0.90 13.30
CA THR A 31 -31.75 0.37 13.65
C THR A 31 -31.07 1.06 14.84
N SER A 32 -30.77 0.29 15.88
CA SER A 32 -30.05 0.76 17.07
C SER A 32 -28.55 1.00 16.80
N PHE A 33 -27.95 0.23 15.89
CA PHE A 33 -26.61 0.54 15.35
C PHE A 33 -26.59 1.89 14.65
N ASP A 34 -27.49 2.11 13.69
CA ASP A 34 -27.62 3.35 12.93
C ASP A 34 -27.86 4.54 13.87
N ASN A 35 -28.76 4.40 14.85
CA ASN A 35 -29.01 5.43 15.86
C ASN A 35 -27.79 5.73 16.75
N ALA A 36 -26.97 4.72 17.07
CA ALA A 36 -25.77 4.89 17.87
C ALA A 36 -24.62 5.56 17.12
N ILE A 37 -24.50 5.32 15.81
CA ILE A 37 -23.41 5.86 14.97
C ILE A 37 -23.75 7.16 14.25
N LYS A 38 -25.02 7.40 13.91
CA LYS A 38 -25.56 8.63 13.27
C LYS A 38 -24.90 9.92 13.78
N LYS A 39 -24.82 10.08 15.10
CA LYS A 39 -24.26 11.29 15.72
C LYS A 39 -22.78 11.57 15.39
N TYR A 40 -22.04 10.55 14.93
CA TYR A 40 -20.63 10.65 14.54
C TYR A 40 -20.41 10.76 13.02
N VAL A 41 -21.39 10.42 12.18
CA VAL A 41 -21.20 10.29 10.72
C VAL A 41 -22.30 10.89 9.84
N GLU A 42 -23.31 11.56 10.41
CA GLU A 42 -24.41 12.13 9.61
C GLU A 42 -24.06 13.45 8.89
N ASN A 43 -23.09 14.23 9.39
CA ASN A 43 -22.76 15.56 8.87
C ASN A 43 -21.23 15.74 8.73
N LYS A 44 -20.80 16.73 7.93
CA LYS A 44 -19.38 17.01 7.57
C LYS A 44 -18.43 17.09 8.78
N ASP A 45 -18.93 17.47 9.96
CA ASP A 45 -18.15 17.66 11.20
C ASP A 45 -18.50 16.66 12.32
N SER A 46 -19.39 15.69 12.08
CA SER A 46 -19.92 14.82 13.15
C SER A 46 -18.84 13.96 13.83
N TYR A 47 -17.73 13.66 13.16
CA TYR A 47 -16.60 12.91 13.75
C TYR A 47 -15.97 13.64 14.96
N LYS A 48 -16.12 14.97 15.07
CA LYS A 48 -15.60 15.77 16.20
C LYS A 48 -16.23 15.36 17.53
N ILE A 49 -17.48 14.88 17.48
CA ILE A 49 -18.21 14.35 18.64
C ILE A 49 -17.57 13.03 19.13
N TYR A 50 -16.99 12.21 18.24
CA TYR A 50 -16.24 11.02 18.66
C TYR A 50 -15.01 11.43 19.48
N LEU A 51 -14.20 12.35 18.98
CA LEU A 51 -13.01 12.83 19.68
C LEU A 51 -13.35 13.49 21.03
N SER A 52 -14.39 14.33 21.07
CA SER A 52 -14.82 14.98 22.32
C SER A 52 -15.40 13.98 23.33
N GLU A 53 -16.22 13.01 22.93
CA GLU A 53 -16.73 12.00 23.86
C GLU A 53 -15.64 11.06 24.38
N LYS A 54 -14.72 10.62 23.50
CA LYS A 54 -13.67 9.64 23.82
C LYS A 54 -12.44 10.22 24.52
N PHE A 55 -12.09 11.47 24.25
CA PHE A 55 -10.82 12.08 24.69
C PHE A 55 -10.97 13.49 25.30
N LYS A 56 -12.21 13.99 25.43
CA LYS A 56 -12.56 15.30 26.05
C LYS A 56 -12.00 16.54 25.34
N CYS A 57 -11.68 16.42 24.05
CA CYS A 57 -11.25 17.54 23.21
C CYS A 57 -12.34 18.62 23.03
N SER A 58 -11.91 19.86 22.82
CA SER A 58 -12.77 21.02 22.51
C SER A 58 -13.23 21.00 21.05
N VAL A 59 -14.54 20.81 20.83
CA VAL A 59 -15.15 20.52 19.51
C VAL A 59 -14.88 21.62 18.48
N GLU A 60 -14.91 22.89 18.88
CA GLU A 60 -14.87 24.05 17.99
C GLU A 60 -13.59 24.15 17.15
N LYS A 61 -12.49 23.57 17.65
CA LYS A 61 -11.14 23.69 17.07
C LYS A 61 -10.66 22.43 16.34
N LEU A 62 -11.39 21.31 16.46
CA LEU A 62 -10.94 20.02 15.96
C LEU A 62 -10.87 19.98 14.42
N PRO A 63 -9.76 19.49 13.83
CA PRO A 63 -9.70 19.09 12.42
C PRO A 63 -10.26 17.67 12.23
N ASP A 64 -10.43 17.25 10.98
CA ASP A 64 -10.69 15.85 10.63
C ASP A 64 -9.47 14.95 10.89
N PHE A 65 -9.73 13.66 11.10
CA PHE A 65 -8.73 12.61 11.19
C PHE A 65 -8.93 11.62 10.02
N ARG A 66 -7.86 10.95 9.60
CA ARG A 66 -7.93 10.09 8.41
C ARG A 66 -8.89 8.92 8.64
N TYR A 67 -9.63 8.58 7.60
CA TYR A 67 -10.64 7.54 7.55
C TYR A 67 -11.66 7.63 8.68
N SER A 68 -12.07 8.85 9.06
CA SER A 68 -12.89 9.05 10.26
C SER A 68 -14.27 8.38 10.20
N HIS A 69 -14.90 8.33 9.03
CA HIS A 69 -16.16 7.60 8.84
C HIS A 69 -15.94 6.08 8.98
N SER A 70 -14.98 5.54 8.21
CA SER A 70 -14.72 4.10 8.14
C SER A 70 -14.11 3.53 9.42
N PHE A 71 -13.23 4.27 10.07
CA PHE A 71 -12.67 3.92 11.38
C PHE A 71 -13.77 3.84 12.44
N ILE A 72 -14.66 4.85 12.51
CA ILE A 72 -15.77 4.85 13.47
C ILE A 72 -16.72 3.69 13.19
N CYS A 73 -17.11 3.43 11.94
CA CYS A 73 -17.92 2.25 11.58
C CYS A 73 -17.22 0.92 11.94
N SER A 74 -15.93 0.76 11.63
CA SER A 74 -15.15 -0.44 11.96
C SER A 74 -15.06 -0.69 13.47
N SER A 75 -15.05 0.36 14.30
CA SER A 75 -14.97 0.25 15.76
C SER A 75 -16.18 -0.40 16.42
N PHE A 76 -17.28 -0.59 15.68
CA PHE A 76 -18.45 -1.37 16.10
C PHE A 76 -18.52 -2.76 15.43
N ALA A 77 -17.78 -3.02 14.36
CA ALA A 77 -17.79 -4.29 13.66
C ALA A 77 -16.96 -5.37 14.39
N VAL A 78 -17.37 -6.62 14.25
CA VAL A 78 -16.65 -7.81 14.75
C VAL A 78 -16.19 -8.63 13.54
N ILE A 79 -14.89 -8.56 13.25
CA ILE A 79 -14.25 -9.27 12.15
C ILE A 79 -14.11 -10.77 12.54
N PRO A 80 -14.44 -11.73 11.65
CA PRO A 80 -14.53 -13.16 11.95
C PRO A 80 -13.37 -13.87 12.67
N ASN A 81 -12.12 -13.43 12.45
CA ASN A 81 -10.95 -14.32 12.53
C ASN A 81 -9.99 -14.06 13.70
N VAL A 82 -10.31 -13.18 14.65
CA VAL A 82 -9.38 -12.87 15.77
C VAL A 82 -9.27 -14.05 16.75
N ASP A 83 -8.31 -14.97 16.55
CA ASP A 83 -8.14 -16.19 17.36
C ASP A 83 -8.02 -15.94 18.86
N ASN A 84 -7.28 -14.88 19.21
CA ASN A 84 -7.02 -14.42 20.57
C ASN A 84 -8.01 -13.33 21.03
N GLY A 85 -8.96 -12.94 20.18
CA GLY A 85 -10.09 -12.09 20.56
C GLY A 85 -11.14 -12.87 21.36
N PRO A 86 -11.96 -12.21 22.18
CA PRO A 86 -13.07 -12.86 22.84
C PRO A 86 -14.10 -13.29 21.78
N LYS A 87 -14.37 -14.59 21.69
CA LYS A 87 -15.07 -15.28 20.57
C LYS A 87 -16.59 -15.04 20.50
N LEU A 88 -17.02 -13.84 20.87
CA LEU A 88 -18.39 -13.47 21.25
C LEU A 88 -19.42 -13.55 20.12
N CYS A 89 -18.99 -13.41 18.87
CA CYS A 89 -19.83 -13.61 17.68
C CYS A 89 -19.47 -14.86 16.86
N LYS A 90 -18.49 -15.68 17.31
CA LYS A 90 -17.91 -16.74 16.47
C LYS A 90 -18.95 -17.79 16.06
N GLU A 91 -19.81 -18.21 16.99
CA GLU A 91 -20.83 -19.24 16.71
C GLU A 91 -21.84 -18.80 15.63
N GLN A 92 -22.14 -17.49 15.55
CA GLN A 92 -23.01 -16.92 14.53
C GLN A 92 -22.28 -16.79 13.19
N ILE A 93 -21.06 -16.23 13.22
CA ILE A 93 -20.22 -15.98 12.05
C ILE A 93 -19.84 -17.29 11.34
N ASP A 94 -19.47 -18.34 12.09
CA ASP A 94 -19.10 -19.65 11.53
C ASP A 94 -20.29 -20.36 10.85
N LYS A 95 -21.53 -19.94 11.15
CA LYS A 95 -22.77 -20.51 10.58
C LYS A 95 -23.34 -19.71 9.42
N ASP A 96 -22.99 -18.41 9.30
CA ASP A 96 -23.46 -17.56 8.20
C ASP A 96 -22.53 -17.66 6.98
N LYS A 97 -23.06 -18.23 5.89
CA LYS A 97 -22.35 -18.33 4.60
C LYS A 97 -22.20 -16.98 3.90
N ASN A 98 -23.03 -16.00 4.28
CA ASN A 98 -23.12 -14.68 3.67
C ASN A 98 -22.52 -13.59 4.57
N VAL A 99 -21.67 -13.96 5.54
CA VAL A 99 -20.98 -13.01 6.42
C VAL A 99 -19.89 -12.28 5.65
N ASN A 100 -19.82 -10.96 5.80
CA ASN A 100 -18.72 -10.18 5.26
C ASN A 100 -17.47 -10.42 6.13
N LYS A 101 -16.38 -10.82 5.48
CA LYS A 101 -15.11 -11.19 6.12
C LYS A 101 -13.97 -10.20 5.84
N ILE A 102 -14.21 -9.23 4.95
CA ILE A 102 -13.23 -8.23 4.53
C ILE A 102 -12.78 -7.47 5.79
N PRO A 103 -11.48 -7.37 6.09
CA PRO A 103 -11.00 -6.57 7.21
C PRO A 103 -10.92 -5.08 6.82
N PHE A 104 -10.99 -4.18 7.80
CA PHE A 104 -10.57 -2.79 7.56
C PHE A 104 -9.04 -2.77 7.37
N CYS A 105 -8.53 -2.10 6.33
CA CYS A 105 -7.11 -2.14 5.98
C CYS A 105 -6.21 -1.67 7.13
N TYR A 106 -5.09 -2.38 7.33
CA TYR A 106 -4.12 -2.05 8.37
C TYR A 106 -3.65 -0.59 8.28
N TYR A 107 -3.23 -0.16 7.09
CA TYR A 107 -2.72 1.19 6.86
C TYR A 107 -3.78 2.27 7.06
N SER A 108 -5.05 2.01 6.70
CA SER A 108 -6.16 2.94 6.96
C SER A 108 -6.43 3.05 8.47
N CYS A 109 -6.35 1.93 9.19
CA CYS A 109 -6.49 1.88 10.64
C CYS A 109 -5.34 2.60 11.36
N THR A 110 -4.08 2.40 10.96
CA THR A 110 -2.95 3.12 11.56
C THR A 110 -3.02 4.61 11.23
N ALA A 111 -3.26 4.98 9.97
CA ALA A 111 -3.40 6.39 9.57
C ALA A 111 -4.51 7.13 10.33
N ALA A 112 -5.64 6.45 10.61
CA ALA A 112 -6.68 6.97 11.49
C ALA A 112 -6.18 7.18 12.92
N VAL A 113 -5.58 6.15 13.54
CA VAL A 113 -5.10 6.24 14.93
C VAL A 113 -3.90 7.19 15.08
N GLU A 114 -3.08 7.36 14.05
CA GLU A 114 -1.94 8.27 14.04
C GLU A 114 -2.41 9.72 13.95
N SER A 115 -3.31 10.04 13.01
CA SER A 115 -3.91 11.39 12.92
C SER A 115 -4.77 11.74 14.15
N ILE A 116 -5.47 10.78 14.76
CA ILE A 116 -6.04 10.95 16.12
C ILE A 116 -4.92 11.31 17.12
N GLY A 117 -3.81 10.57 17.11
CA GLY A 117 -2.68 10.80 18.03
C GLY A 117 -2.10 12.20 17.91
N GLU A 118 -1.90 12.70 16.70
CA GLU A 118 -1.44 14.07 16.45
C GLU A 118 -2.39 15.11 17.07
N ILE A 119 -3.69 14.97 16.84
CA ILE A 119 -4.74 15.80 17.45
C ILE A 119 -4.64 15.74 18.98
N LEU A 120 -4.58 14.54 19.57
CA LEU A 120 -4.52 14.40 21.04
C LEU A 120 -3.26 14.99 21.66
N THR A 121 -2.16 15.11 20.91
CA THR A 121 -0.92 15.75 21.38
C THR A 121 -0.85 17.26 21.16
N ASN A 122 -1.71 17.85 20.32
CA ASN A 122 -1.73 19.29 20.12
C ASN A 122 -2.46 20.01 21.30
N PRO A 123 -1.79 20.93 22.03
CA PRO A 123 -2.43 21.66 23.13
C PRO A 123 -3.62 22.53 22.69
N ASP A 124 -3.67 22.98 21.43
CA ASP A 124 -4.73 23.88 20.94
C ASP A 124 -6.14 23.27 21.06
N TYR A 125 -6.25 21.94 20.98
CA TYR A 125 -7.52 21.19 20.97
C TYR A 125 -7.98 20.75 22.37
N GLU A 126 -7.20 21.05 23.42
CA GLU A 126 -7.58 20.91 24.84
C GLU A 126 -7.97 19.48 25.28
N CYS A 127 -7.49 18.45 24.57
CA CYS A 127 -7.80 17.04 24.84
C CYS A 127 -7.19 16.52 26.17
N SER A 128 -7.92 15.66 26.90
CA SER A 128 -7.46 14.97 28.12
C SER A 128 -6.52 13.78 27.84
N TRP A 129 -5.59 13.92 26.88
CA TRP A 129 -4.70 12.87 26.37
C TRP A 129 -4.12 11.93 27.44
N LYS A 130 -3.58 12.49 28.53
CA LYS A 130 -2.90 11.71 29.57
C LYS A 130 -3.80 10.66 30.22
N GLU A 131 -5.07 11.00 30.47
CA GLU A 131 -6.09 10.13 31.06
C GLU A 131 -6.48 8.98 30.11
N TYR A 132 -6.62 9.28 28.82
CA TYR A 132 -7.10 8.34 27.79
C TYR A 132 -5.99 7.64 27.00
N SER A 133 -4.72 7.86 27.38
CA SER A 133 -3.52 7.27 26.76
C SER A 133 -3.60 5.74 26.65
N ASN A 134 -4.11 5.04 27.67
CA ASN A 134 -4.33 3.59 27.64
C ASN A 134 -5.39 3.15 26.61
N TYR A 135 -6.47 3.94 26.45
CA TYR A 135 -7.49 3.67 25.43
C TYR A 135 -6.91 3.87 24.02
N PHE A 136 -6.15 4.94 23.81
CA PHE A 136 -5.45 5.19 22.55
C PHE A 136 -4.43 4.11 22.19
N ASN A 137 -3.62 3.66 23.15
CA ASN A 137 -2.69 2.54 22.95
C ASN A 137 -3.44 1.23 22.62
N SER A 138 -4.66 1.07 23.11
CA SER A 138 -5.54 -0.03 22.74
C SER A 138 -6.02 0.08 21.28
N LEU A 139 -6.29 1.30 20.77
CA LEU A 139 -6.59 1.50 19.34
C LEU A 139 -5.41 1.12 18.45
N LYS A 140 -4.18 1.54 18.78
CA LYS A 140 -2.95 1.12 18.07
C LYS A 140 -2.76 -0.39 18.06
N THR A 141 -3.01 -1.02 19.21
CA THR A 141 -2.94 -2.48 19.36
C THR A 141 -4.02 -3.20 18.55
N ASN A 142 -5.23 -2.62 18.45
CA ASN A 142 -6.33 -3.21 17.68
C ASN A 142 -6.02 -3.28 16.18
N CYS A 143 -5.48 -2.22 15.57
CA CYS A 143 -5.09 -2.25 14.15
C CYS A 143 -4.10 -3.39 13.84
N ASN A 144 -3.06 -3.51 14.67
CA ASN A 144 -2.07 -4.60 14.59
C ASN A 144 -2.70 -5.99 14.81
N SER A 145 -3.60 -6.11 15.79
CA SER A 145 -4.29 -7.36 16.12
C SER A 145 -5.25 -7.80 15.01
N TRP A 146 -5.96 -6.86 14.37
CA TRP A 146 -6.84 -7.14 13.24
C TRP A 146 -6.06 -7.67 12.05
N TYR A 147 -4.91 -7.07 11.71
CA TYR A 147 -4.06 -7.55 10.63
C TYR A 147 -3.46 -8.94 10.92
N ASN A 148 -2.74 -9.07 12.05
CA ASN A 148 -1.95 -10.27 12.35
C ASN A 148 -2.76 -11.53 12.71
N ASN A 149 -4.10 -11.46 12.84
CA ASN A 149 -4.95 -12.64 13.05
C ASN A 149 -5.74 -13.06 11.79
N ILE A 150 -5.51 -12.44 10.63
CA ILE A 150 -6.12 -12.88 9.37
C ILE A 150 -5.41 -14.15 8.89
N LYS A 151 -6.07 -15.30 9.07
CA LYS A 151 -5.59 -16.65 8.71
C LYS A 151 -5.77 -17.05 7.24
N ASP A 152 -6.14 -16.11 6.38
CA ASP A 152 -6.38 -16.34 4.96
C ASP A 152 -5.60 -15.28 4.20
N ASP A 153 -4.49 -15.71 3.58
CA ASP A 153 -3.53 -14.84 2.90
C ASP A 153 -4.15 -14.05 1.72
N ASN A 154 -5.37 -14.40 1.29
CA ASN A 154 -6.12 -13.66 0.27
C ASN A 154 -6.95 -12.51 0.87
N LEU A 155 -7.16 -12.49 2.19
CA LEU A 155 -7.94 -11.49 2.92
C LEU A 155 -7.08 -10.42 3.61
N SER A 156 -5.76 -10.62 3.75
CA SER A 156 -4.83 -9.54 4.12
C SER A 156 -4.76 -8.48 3.02
N ASP A 157 -4.73 -8.94 1.77
CA ASP A 157 -4.49 -8.12 0.58
C ASP A 157 -5.81 -7.57 0.01
N ASN A 158 -6.94 -8.22 0.32
CA ASN A 158 -8.30 -7.80 -0.04
C ASN A 158 -9.02 -7.19 1.17
N CYS A 159 -8.60 -5.98 1.54
CA CYS A 159 -9.13 -5.23 2.69
C CYS A 159 -9.97 -4.01 2.28
N PHE A 160 -10.87 -3.57 3.15
CA PHE A 160 -11.66 -2.35 2.97
C PHE A 160 -10.82 -1.13 3.32
N ILE A 161 -10.53 -0.30 2.32
CA ILE A 161 -9.66 0.88 2.45
C ILE A 161 -10.34 2.02 3.22
N GLY A 162 -11.63 2.23 2.94
CA GLY A 162 -12.43 3.37 3.39
C GLY A 162 -13.51 3.70 2.37
N THR A 163 -14.33 4.73 2.62
CA THR A 163 -15.35 5.19 1.66
C THR A 163 -14.68 5.75 0.39
N LYS A 164 -15.46 5.97 -0.68
CA LYS A 164 -14.92 6.52 -1.94
C LYS A 164 -14.44 7.96 -1.76
N GLU A 165 -15.17 8.68 -0.92
CA GLU A 165 -14.94 10.06 -0.53
C GLU A 165 -13.64 10.15 0.30
N GLU A 166 -13.48 9.31 1.31
CA GLU A 166 -12.22 9.18 2.07
C GLU A 166 -11.06 8.82 1.15
N GLN A 167 -11.21 7.82 0.27
CA GLN A 167 -10.15 7.44 -0.68
C GLN A 167 -9.74 8.60 -1.60
N GLN A 168 -10.69 9.36 -2.12
CA GLN A 168 -10.41 10.51 -2.99
C GLN A 168 -9.56 11.59 -2.30
N PHE A 169 -9.74 11.79 -0.99
CA PHE A 169 -8.96 12.75 -0.21
C PHE A 169 -7.99 12.09 0.79
N CYS A 170 -7.55 10.85 0.50
CA CYS A 170 -6.44 10.19 1.19
C CYS A 170 -6.70 9.97 2.72
N GLY A 171 -7.96 9.67 3.04
CA GLY A 171 -8.51 9.46 4.36
C GLY A 171 -9.39 10.61 4.83
N TYR A 172 -9.21 11.83 4.34
CA TYR A 172 -10.02 12.96 4.79
C TYR A 172 -11.43 12.94 4.19
N SER A 173 -12.40 13.48 4.93
CA SER A 173 -13.80 13.53 4.50
C SER A 173 -14.02 14.43 3.26
N ASN A 174 -13.09 15.34 2.97
CA ASN A 174 -13.18 16.33 1.88
C ASN A 174 -11.83 17.00 1.57
N GLU A 175 -11.79 17.78 0.49
CA GLU A 175 -10.59 18.48 0.02
C GLU A 175 -10.10 19.60 0.96
N ASP A 176 -10.99 20.23 1.74
CA ASP A 176 -10.63 21.33 2.64
C ASP A 176 -9.81 20.80 3.83
N ASP A 177 -10.27 19.73 4.46
CA ASP A 177 -9.56 19.10 5.59
C ASP A 177 -8.22 18.50 5.16
N LYS A 178 -8.15 17.89 3.98
CA LYS A 178 -6.87 17.49 3.36
C LYS A 178 -5.92 18.68 3.19
N LYS A 179 -6.41 19.81 2.65
CA LYS A 179 -5.60 21.03 2.51
C LYS A 179 -5.14 21.59 3.84
N ASN A 180 -6.01 21.61 4.85
CA ASN A 180 -5.70 22.10 6.19
C ASN A 180 -4.57 21.28 6.83
N TYR A 181 -4.66 19.95 6.75
CA TYR A 181 -3.59 19.05 7.19
C TYR A 181 -2.27 19.33 6.46
N CYS A 182 -2.28 19.32 5.12
CA CYS A 182 -1.06 19.54 4.34
C CYS A 182 -0.44 20.94 4.53
N GLN A 183 -1.25 21.96 4.84
CA GLN A 183 -0.75 23.29 5.17
C GLN A 183 -0.03 23.35 6.52
N GLN A 184 -0.46 22.56 7.51
CA GLN A 184 0.23 22.40 8.79
C GLN A 184 1.48 21.52 8.66
N LYS A 185 1.49 20.59 7.69
CA LYS A 185 2.51 19.53 7.53
C LYS A 185 3.57 19.82 6.46
N LYS A 186 3.70 21.06 5.96
CA LYS A 186 4.61 21.49 4.88
C LYS A 186 6.09 21.06 4.98
N HIS A 187 6.57 20.65 6.15
CA HIS A 187 7.95 20.20 6.38
C HIS A 187 8.09 18.66 6.43
N LEU A 188 6.99 17.91 6.29
CA LEU A 188 6.97 16.45 6.28
C LEU A 188 6.56 15.95 4.90
N LYS A 189 7.30 14.97 4.38
CA LYS A 189 7.02 14.31 3.10
C LYS A 189 5.96 13.23 3.29
N ASP A 190 4.70 13.63 3.33
CA ASP A 190 3.55 12.72 3.30
C ASP A 190 3.05 12.60 1.87
N SER A 191 2.96 11.37 1.34
CA SER A 191 2.42 11.07 -0.02
C SER A 191 0.99 11.57 -0.22
N CYS A 192 0.25 11.80 0.87
CA CYS A 192 -1.03 12.48 0.86
C CYS A 192 -0.93 13.93 0.37
N CYS A 193 0.15 14.62 0.74
CA CYS A 193 0.37 16.05 0.53
C CYS A 193 1.28 16.36 -0.65
N GLU A 194 1.84 15.33 -1.30
CA GLU A 194 2.44 15.49 -2.62
C GLU A 194 1.38 15.90 -3.63
N GLU A 195 1.56 17.07 -4.25
CA GLU A 195 0.69 17.50 -5.35
C GLU A 195 0.94 16.58 -6.56
N SER A 196 -0.07 15.78 -6.90
CA SER A 196 -0.09 15.06 -8.18
C SER A 196 -0.07 16.10 -9.31
N ASN A 197 1.13 16.30 -9.86
CA ASN A 197 1.40 17.35 -10.82
C ASN A 197 0.63 17.09 -12.12
N LYS A 198 -0.61 17.60 -12.21
CA LYS A 198 -1.45 17.50 -13.43
C LYS A 198 -0.72 18.03 -14.67
N ILE A 199 0.24 18.93 -14.45
CA ILE A 199 1.20 19.42 -15.44
C ILE A 199 2.00 18.28 -16.10
N THR A 200 2.52 17.29 -15.36
CA THR A 200 3.28 16.18 -15.97
C THR A 200 2.37 15.28 -16.82
N THR A 201 1.14 14.99 -16.38
CA THR A 201 0.15 14.26 -17.17
C THR A 201 -0.18 14.99 -18.49
N ILE A 202 -0.38 16.31 -18.42
CA ILE A 202 -0.65 17.15 -19.59
C ILE A 202 0.56 17.20 -20.54
N ILE A 203 1.78 17.38 -20.00
CA ILE A 203 3.02 17.34 -20.79
C ILE A 203 3.19 15.99 -21.49
N PHE A 204 2.93 14.88 -20.81
CA PHE A 204 3.03 13.54 -21.38
C PHE A 204 2.07 13.35 -22.56
N ILE A 205 0.82 13.83 -22.43
CA ILE A 205 -0.16 13.83 -23.52
C ILE A 205 0.33 14.67 -24.71
N PHE A 206 0.89 15.86 -24.48
CA PHE A 206 1.46 16.68 -25.56
C PHE A 206 2.66 16.01 -26.24
N ILE A 207 3.55 15.35 -25.50
CA ILE A 207 4.70 14.61 -26.05
C ILE A 207 4.22 13.46 -26.96
N VAL A 208 3.20 12.70 -26.54
CA VAL A 208 2.60 11.63 -27.36
C VAL A 208 1.94 12.17 -28.63
N ILE A 209 1.25 13.31 -28.56
CA ILE A 209 0.66 13.96 -29.74
C ILE A 209 1.77 14.44 -30.71
N ILE A 210 2.84 15.05 -30.19
CA ILE A 210 3.96 15.54 -31.01
C ILE A 210 4.69 14.38 -31.69
N SER A 211 4.90 13.25 -31.01
CA SER A 211 5.56 12.07 -31.61
C SER A 211 4.70 11.41 -32.70
N ALA A 212 3.38 11.36 -32.52
CA ALA A 212 2.44 10.93 -33.56
C ALA A 212 2.48 11.86 -34.79
N CYS A 213 2.47 13.18 -34.58
CA CYS A 213 2.60 14.15 -35.66
C CYS A 213 3.95 14.05 -36.40
N MET A 214 5.07 13.87 -35.67
CA MET A 214 6.40 13.66 -36.24
C MET A 214 6.48 12.40 -37.10
N THR A 215 5.97 11.26 -36.62
CA THR A 215 5.99 10.00 -37.37
C THR A 215 5.12 10.06 -38.63
N ILE A 216 3.95 10.69 -38.57
CA ILE A 216 3.09 10.96 -39.74
C ILE A 216 3.81 11.88 -40.74
N PHE A 217 4.45 12.96 -40.28
CA PHE A 217 5.20 13.88 -41.14
C PHE A 217 6.36 13.19 -41.84
N LEU A 218 7.17 12.41 -41.11
CA LEU A 218 8.28 11.62 -41.66
C LEU A 218 7.80 10.58 -42.68
N TYR A 219 6.66 9.93 -42.43
CA TYR A 219 6.04 9.02 -43.40
C TYR A 219 5.61 9.73 -44.69
N ILE A 220 4.94 10.88 -44.58
CA ILE A 220 4.55 11.71 -45.73
C ILE A 220 5.78 12.20 -46.51
N TYR A 221 6.82 12.68 -45.81
CA TYR A 221 8.07 13.12 -46.41
C TYR A 221 8.78 11.98 -47.15
N LYS A 222 8.91 10.80 -46.52
CA LYS A 222 9.51 9.61 -47.12
C LYS A 222 8.72 9.13 -48.34
N LYS A 223 7.38 9.18 -48.30
CA LYS A 223 6.48 8.85 -49.43
C LYS A 223 6.58 9.86 -50.58
N LYS A 224 6.75 11.16 -50.28
CA LYS A 224 6.99 12.20 -51.28
C LYS A 224 8.37 12.01 -51.95
N ASN A 225 9.40 11.70 -51.16
CA ASN A 225 10.76 11.52 -51.68
C ASN A 225 10.92 10.19 -52.45
N SER A 226 10.27 9.09 -52.03
CA SER A 226 10.26 7.84 -52.81
C SER A 226 9.59 8.00 -54.18
N ASN A 227 8.61 8.90 -54.30
CA ASN A 227 8.01 9.24 -55.60
C ASN A 227 8.97 10.05 -56.50
N LEU A 228 9.86 10.88 -55.95
CA LEU A 228 10.98 11.44 -56.71
C LEU A 228 11.99 10.35 -57.09
N PHE A 229 12.35 9.46 -56.16
CA PHE A 229 13.33 8.40 -56.40
C PHE A 229 12.86 7.41 -57.49
N ASN A 230 11.57 7.05 -57.51
CA ASN A 230 10.96 6.23 -58.58
C ASN A 230 10.78 6.97 -59.93
N LYS A 231 10.92 8.31 -59.94
CA LYS A 231 11.05 9.10 -61.17
C LYS A 231 12.51 9.14 -61.66
N TYR A 232 13.47 9.19 -60.74
CA TYR A 232 14.90 9.27 -61.04
C TYR A 232 15.52 7.91 -61.44
N LYS A 233 15.14 6.82 -60.75
CA LYS A 233 15.61 5.44 -61.00
C LYS A 233 15.19 4.89 -62.38
N ARG A 234 14.43 5.63 -63.17
CA ARG A 234 14.06 5.29 -64.55
C ARG A 234 15.08 5.76 -65.60
N HIS A 235 16.14 6.46 -65.20
CA HIS A 235 17.07 7.14 -66.12
C HIS A 235 18.56 6.85 -65.92
N VAL A 236 18.96 5.93 -65.02
CA VAL A 236 20.38 5.59 -64.81
C VAL A 236 20.57 4.08 -64.71
N ASN A 237 21.25 3.51 -65.71
CA ASN A 237 22.02 2.25 -65.62
C ASN A 237 23.49 2.64 -65.49
N PHE A 238 24.18 2.21 -64.43
CA PHE A 238 25.64 1.98 -64.47
C PHE A 238 26.09 1.02 -63.37
N ASP A 239 27.34 0.58 -63.47
CA ASP A 239 27.81 -0.71 -62.97
C ASP A 239 28.51 -0.72 -61.60
N PHE A 240 28.81 -1.94 -61.18
CA PHE A 240 29.47 -2.39 -59.96
C PHE A 240 30.91 -1.88 -59.79
N VAL A 241 31.25 -1.37 -58.59
CA VAL A 241 32.59 -1.46 -57.98
C VAL A 241 32.43 -1.70 -56.48
N GLU A 242 33.25 -2.59 -55.93
CA GLU A 242 33.30 -2.97 -54.52
C GLU A 242 34.28 -2.06 -53.74
N GLY A 243 33.92 -1.61 -52.53
CA GLY A 243 34.68 -0.57 -51.82
C GLY A 243 34.53 -0.61 -50.30
N SER A 244 35.59 -1.03 -49.61
CA SER A 244 35.68 -1.21 -48.16
C SER A 244 35.75 0.08 -47.34
N THR A 245 35.21 0.05 -46.11
CA THR A 245 35.99 0.36 -44.88
C THR A 245 35.33 -0.24 -43.63
N LYS A 246 36.14 -0.88 -42.77
CA LYS A 246 35.87 -1.04 -41.33
C LYS A 246 36.64 0.02 -40.55
N LEU A 247 36.30 0.26 -39.28
CA LEU A 247 37.17 -0.01 -38.09
C LEU A 247 36.42 0.33 -36.77
N PRO A 248 36.86 -0.16 -35.59
CA PRO A 248 36.08 -0.14 -34.33
C PRO A 248 36.74 0.63 -33.17
N TYR A 249 36.09 0.63 -31.99
CA TYR A 249 36.62 0.55 -30.60
C TYR A 249 35.38 0.50 -29.68
N GLU A 250 35.13 -0.41 -28.71
CA GLU A 250 35.92 -1.39 -27.93
C GLU A 250 36.64 -0.81 -26.68
N GLY A 251 36.54 -1.47 -25.52
CA GLY A 251 36.97 -0.92 -24.22
C GLY A 251 36.43 -1.64 -22.96
N GLU A 252 36.86 -2.88 -22.75
CA GLU A 252 36.72 -3.70 -21.51
C GLU A 252 38.01 -3.58 -20.64
N GLU A 253 38.20 -4.17 -19.45
CA GLU A 253 37.27 -4.57 -18.36
C GLU A 253 37.60 -3.73 -17.08
N GLU A 254 37.94 -4.14 -15.84
CA GLU A 254 38.09 -5.39 -15.04
C GLU A 254 37.39 -5.13 -13.65
N GLY A 255 37.05 -6.07 -12.77
CA GLY A 255 37.17 -7.54 -12.73
C GLY A 255 37.46 -8.02 -11.29
N GLY A 256 36.59 -8.83 -10.66
CA GLY A 256 36.80 -9.27 -9.26
C GLY A 256 35.64 -10.02 -8.59
N GLU A 257 35.64 -11.35 -8.67
CA GLU A 257 34.60 -12.22 -8.08
C GLU A 257 34.91 -12.70 -6.65
N THR A 258 33.87 -12.80 -5.83
CA THR A 258 33.64 -14.00 -4.99
C THR A 258 32.18 -14.41 -5.10
N SER A 259 31.94 -15.69 -5.41
CA SER A 259 30.61 -16.18 -5.83
C SER A 259 29.74 -16.69 -4.69
N TYR A 260 28.49 -16.21 -4.64
CA TYR A 260 27.38 -16.89 -3.98
C TYR A 260 26.18 -16.98 -4.94
N THR A 261 26.03 -18.13 -5.60
CA THR A 261 24.89 -18.42 -6.47
C THR A 261 23.61 -18.62 -5.65
N VAL A 262 22.84 -17.56 -5.41
CA VAL A 262 21.45 -17.68 -4.93
C VAL A 262 20.60 -18.23 -6.08
N LYS A 263 19.82 -19.29 -5.79
CA LYS A 263 18.99 -19.96 -6.79
C LYS A 263 17.85 -19.06 -7.26
N SER A 264 17.54 -19.13 -8.55
CA SER A 264 16.40 -18.46 -9.17
C SER A 264 15.06 -18.97 -8.61
N THR A 265 14.52 -18.26 -7.63
CA THR A 265 13.07 -18.17 -7.42
C THR A 265 12.53 -17.14 -8.40
N GLU A 266 11.53 -17.48 -9.21
CA GLU A 266 11.19 -16.73 -10.45
C GLU A 266 10.68 -15.29 -10.24
N ASN A 267 10.41 -14.87 -8.99
CA ASN A 267 10.13 -13.49 -8.63
C ASN A 267 11.33 -12.82 -7.92
N ASN A 268 12.17 -12.13 -8.69
CA ASN A 268 13.15 -11.14 -8.18
C ASN A 268 12.47 -9.82 -7.76
N LEU A 269 11.27 -9.89 -7.16
CA LEU A 269 10.45 -8.72 -6.82
C LEU A 269 10.16 -8.73 -5.30
N LEU A 270 10.30 -7.57 -4.66
CA LEU A 270 9.98 -7.35 -3.25
C LEU A 270 8.97 -6.20 -3.10
N TYR A 271 8.11 -6.30 -2.10
CA TYR A 271 7.19 -5.25 -1.65
C TYR A 271 7.81 -4.49 -0.46
N VAL A 272 7.80 -3.17 -0.50
CA VAL A 272 8.26 -2.31 0.60
C VAL A 272 7.14 -2.14 1.64
N PHE A 273 7.39 -2.61 2.86
CA PHE A 273 6.47 -2.47 3.99
C PHE A 273 6.94 -1.44 5.05
N HIS A 274 8.16 -0.91 4.91
CA HIS A 274 8.70 0.14 5.78
C HIS A 274 9.49 1.15 4.94
N GLU A 275 9.32 2.45 5.19
CA GLU A 275 10.05 3.49 4.45
C GLU A 275 11.56 3.46 4.74
N TYR A 276 12.37 3.88 3.77
CA TYR A 276 13.81 4.05 3.95
C TYR A 276 14.30 5.31 3.24
N ILE A 277 15.00 6.17 4.00
CA ILE A 277 15.63 7.41 3.51
C ILE A 277 17.13 7.16 3.32
N PRO A 278 17.68 7.39 2.10
CA PRO A 278 19.10 7.26 1.81
C PRO A 278 20.01 8.09 2.74
N LYS A 279 21.12 7.49 3.15
CA LYS A 279 22.19 8.13 3.95
C LYS A 279 23.43 8.44 3.12
N ILE A 280 23.63 7.71 2.02
CA ILE A 280 24.73 7.83 1.07
C ILE A 280 24.20 7.73 -0.37
N ASN A 281 24.98 8.20 -1.34
CA ASN A 281 24.51 8.50 -2.70
C ASN A 281 24.18 7.26 -3.56
N ASP A 282 24.60 6.08 -3.12
CA ASP A 282 24.36 4.78 -3.74
C ASP A 282 23.15 4.03 -3.14
N GLU A 283 22.52 4.55 -2.09
CA GLU A 283 21.26 4.03 -1.52
C GLU A 283 20.01 4.60 -2.21
N ILE A 284 18.95 3.80 -2.38
CA ILE A 284 17.66 4.26 -2.94
C ILE A 284 16.59 4.54 -1.89
N GLN A 285 15.75 5.53 -2.18
CA GLN A 285 14.55 5.80 -1.39
C GLN A 285 13.52 4.68 -1.56
N LEU A 286 13.00 4.19 -0.44
CA LEU A 286 11.86 3.29 -0.37
C LEU A 286 10.68 4.00 0.30
N ASN A 287 9.48 3.87 -0.26
CA ASN A 287 8.23 4.34 0.32
C ASN A 287 7.28 3.13 0.48
N VAL A 288 6.42 3.10 1.51
CA VAL A 288 5.53 1.94 1.73
C VAL A 288 4.57 1.76 0.54
N GLY A 289 4.53 0.55 -0.01
CA GLY A 289 3.78 0.23 -1.23
C GLY A 289 4.63 0.10 -2.49
N ASP A 290 5.88 0.57 -2.49
CA ASP A 290 6.80 0.42 -3.63
C ASP A 290 7.13 -1.05 -3.91
N ILE A 291 7.31 -1.37 -5.20
CA ILE A 291 7.84 -2.68 -5.63
C ILE A 291 9.28 -2.50 -6.09
N VAL A 292 10.20 -3.24 -5.49
CA VAL A 292 11.64 -3.24 -5.84
C VAL A 292 11.96 -4.51 -6.62
N LYS A 293 12.59 -4.36 -7.78
CA LYS A 293 13.22 -5.46 -8.52
C LYS A 293 14.65 -5.64 -8.03
N VAL A 294 14.94 -6.76 -7.38
CA VAL A 294 16.26 -7.06 -6.82
C VAL A 294 17.17 -7.68 -7.87
N SER A 295 18.30 -7.00 -8.11
CA SER A 295 19.38 -7.43 -9.02
C SER A 295 20.43 -8.27 -8.28
N LYS A 296 20.71 -7.97 -6.99
CA LYS A 296 21.68 -8.68 -6.14
C LYS A 296 21.28 -8.61 -4.66
N ILE A 297 21.63 -9.63 -3.87
CA ILE A 297 21.51 -9.64 -2.40
C ILE A 297 22.93 -9.74 -1.81
N PHE A 298 23.15 -9.05 -0.69
CA PHE A 298 24.38 -9.08 0.11
C PHE A 298 24.12 -9.81 1.45
N ASP A 299 25.18 -10.28 2.11
CA ASP A 299 25.13 -11.09 3.33
C ASP A 299 25.04 -10.28 4.63
N ASP A 300 25.17 -8.96 4.54
CA ASP A 300 25.02 -7.98 5.62
C ASP A 300 23.56 -7.51 5.85
N GLY A 301 22.61 -7.99 5.05
CA GLY A 301 21.20 -7.62 5.11
C GLY A 301 20.76 -6.56 4.08
N TRP A 302 21.64 -6.17 3.16
CA TRP A 302 21.32 -5.28 2.04
C TRP A 302 21.02 -6.03 0.74
N ALA A 303 20.45 -5.32 -0.22
CA ALA A 303 20.31 -5.73 -1.60
C ALA A 303 20.60 -4.56 -2.55
N TYR A 304 20.88 -4.86 -3.81
CA TYR A 304 20.96 -3.88 -4.90
C TYR A 304 19.81 -4.14 -5.88
N GLY A 305 19.08 -3.10 -6.28
CA GLY A 305 17.92 -3.25 -7.16
C GLY A 305 17.26 -1.95 -7.55
N THR A 306 16.27 -2.05 -8.44
CA THR A 306 15.51 -0.92 -9.00
C THR A 306 14.17 -0.77 -8.29
N ASN A 307 13.87 0.39 -7.72
CA ASN A 307 12.50 0.72 -7.26
C ASN A 307 11.64 1.07 -8.49
N ILE A 308 10.67 0.20 -8.81
CA ILE A 308 9.84 0.29 -10.03
C ILE A 308 8.94 1.54 -10.01
N SER A 309 8.57 2.04 -8.83
CA SER A 309 7.77 3.27 -8.69
C SER A 309 8.53 4.53 -9.08
N THR A 310 9.87 4.52 -8.99
CA THR A 310 10.73 5.71 -9.14
C THR A 310 11.78 5.58 -10.25
N ASP A 311 11.95 4.40 -10.82
CA ASP A 311 13.00 4.03 -11.80
C ASP A 311 14.44 4.28 -11.29
N CYS A 312 14.61 4.33 -9.96
CA CYS A 312 15.90 4.52 -9.30
C CYS A 312 16.52 3.17 -8.93
N GLU A 313 17.80 2.96 -9.29
CA GLU A 313 18.57 1.76 -8.94
C GLU A 313 19.69 2.06 -7.93
N GLY A 314 19.87 1.19 -6.94
CA GLY A 314 20.89 1.34 -5.90
C GLY A 314 20.73 0.33 -4.76
N ALA A 315 21.44 0.58 -3.65
CA ALA A 315 21.40 -0.23 -2.45
C ALA A 315 20.13 0.03 -1.61
N LEU A 316 19.58 -1.04 -1.01
CA LEU A 316 18.40 -1.00 -0.15
C LEU A 316 18.51 -1.99 1.03
N PRO A 317 17.97 -1.68 2.21
CA PRO A 317 17.93 -2.62 3.33
C PRO A 317 16.80 -3.65 3.15
N LEU A 318 17.11 -4.95 3.16
CA LEU A 318 16.09 -6.00 3.07
C LEU A 318 15.12 -6.00 4.25
N ALA A 319 15.51 -5.43 5.40
CA ALA A 319 14.66 -5.27 6.57
C ALA A 319 13.42 -4.38 6.34
N CYS A 320 13.36 -3.64 5.23
CA CYS A 320 12.21 -2.83 4.82
C CYS A 320 11.28 -3.54 3.80
N CYS A 321 11.63 -4.76 3.38
CA CYS A 321 11.07 -5.42 2.20
C CYS A 321 10.66 -6.88 2.46
N THR A 322 9.63 -7.36 1.74
CA THR A 322 9.15 -8.75 1.79
C THR A 322 8.91 -9.30 0.37
N GLU A 323 8.77 -10.62 0.20
CA GLU A 323 8.55 -11.24 -1.11
C GLU A 323 7.29 -10.70 -1.83
N TYR A 324 7.41 -10.23 -3.06
CA TYR A 324 6.26 -9.85 -3.88
C TYR A 324 5.73 -11.06 -4.65
N ARG A 325 4.48 -11.45 -4.40
CA ARG A 325 3.90 -12.72 -4.86
C ARG A 325 2.79 -12.51 -5.91
N THR A 326 3.17 -12.52 -7.19
CA THR A 326 2.24 -12.54 -8.33
C THR A 326 1.65 -13.93 -8.53
N SER A 327 0.49 -14.18 -7.92
CA SER A 327 -0.12 -15.50 -7.74
C SER A 327 -0.86 -16.05 -8.98
N ILE A 328 -0.14 -16.74 -9.87
CA ILE A 328 -0.73 -17.77 -10.77
C ILE A 328 0.09 -19.07 -10.78
N SER A 329 1.42 -19.04 -10.99
CA SER A 329 2.21 -20.27 -11.21
C SER A 329 2.44 -21.17 -9.98
N SER A 330 2.39 -20.64 -8.76
CA SER A 330 2.92 -21.34 -7.56
C SER A 330 2.06 -22.50 -7.02
N MET A 331 0.84 -22.72 -7.55
CA MET A 331 -0.07 -23.76 -7.04
C MET A 331 0.32 -25.21 -7.38
N LEU A 332 1.38 -25.47 -8.15
CA LEU A 332 1.69 -26.81 -8.68
C LEU A 332 3.05 -27.41 -8.28
N SER A 333 3.87 -26.75 -7.44
CA SER A 333 5.28 -27.16 -7.25
C SER A 333 5.87 -27.01 -5.85
N PHE A 334 5.16 -27.45 -4.80
CA PHE A 334 5.75 -27.63 -3.45
C PHE A 334 5.76 -29.09 -2.98
N SER A 335 6.70 -29.87 -3.52
CA SER A 335 7.19 -31.10 -2.88
C SER A 335 8.04 -30.77 -1.66
N ILE A 336 7.75 -31.40 -0.51
CA ILE A 336 8.30 -31.05 0.81
C ILE A 336 9.81 -31.35 0.91
N PRO A 337 10.68 -30.35 1.23
CA PRO A 337 12.07 -30.60 1.60
C PRO A 337 12.15 -31.06 3.06
N THR A 338 12.55 -32.32 3.29
CA THR A 338 12.88 -32.82 4.63
C THR A 338 14.23 -32.27 5.09
N ARG A 339 14.30 -31.65 6.28
CA ARG A 339 15.57 -31.21 6.86
C ARG A 339 16.44 -32.43 7.25
N PRO A 340 17.76 -32.44 6.95
CA PRO A 340 18.66 -33.44 7.47
C PRO A 340 18.85 -33.27 8.98
N VAL A 341 18.82 -34.37 9.72
CA VAL A 341 19.09 -34.39 11.16
C VAL A 341 20.60 -34.51 11.38
N ASN A 342 21.25 -33.41 11.75
CA ASN A 342 22.64 -33.45 12.20
C ASN A 342 22.74 -34.21 13.53
N LYS A 343 23.24 -35.45 13.48
CA LYS A 343 23.83 -36.10 14.65
C LYS A 343 25.07 -35.31 15.07
N ARG A 344 25.24 -35.12 16.38
CA ARG A 344 26.56 -34.82 16.95
C ARG A 344 27.18 -36.14 17.36
N ASP A 345 28.29 -36.50 16.73
CA ASP A 345 29.13 -37.59 17.21
C ASP A 345 30.00 -37.08 18.36
N SER A 346 29.95 -37.79 19.49
CA SER A 346 30.87 -37.62 20.62
C SER A 346 31.61 -38.94 20.83
N SER A 347 32.78 -39.08 20.23
CA SER A 347 33.62 -40.28 20.35
C SER A 347 34.37 -40.33 21.68
N LEU A 348 34.66 -41.54 22.16
CA LEU A 348 35.63 -41.84 23.23
C LEU A 348 37.07 -41.45 22.74
N TYR A 349 38.17 -41.46 23.49
CA TYR A 349 38.61 -42.14 24.73
C TYR A 349 39.53 -41.17 25.55
N ILE A 350 40.20 -41.50 26.66
CA ILE A 350 40.47 -42.77 27.38
C ILE A 350 40.65 -42.50 28.89
N GLY A 351 40.67 -43.55 29.73
CA GLY A 351 40.98 -43.47 31.16
C GLY A 351 40.52 -44.70 31.93
#